data_AF-A0A947PBT9-F1
#
_entry.id   AF-A0A947PBT9-F1
#
_cell.length_a   1.000
_cell.length_b   1.000
_cell.length_c   1.000
_cell.angle_alpha   90.00
_cell.angle_beta   90.00
_cell.angle_gamma   90.00
#
_symmetry.space_group_name_H-M   'P 1'
#
loop_
_entity.id
_entity.type
_entity.pdbx_description
1 polymer ?
#
loop_
_entity_poly.entity_id
_entity_poly.type
_entity_poly.pdbx_seq_one_letter_code
_entity_poly.pdbx_strand_id
1 'polypeptide(L)' 'MKFEYDGNKSLINKDKHGIDFVDAQNLWQDEDALIVPASIIGEETRYALISIFKNKCYTAIFTLRDDMYRI' A
#
# COMPACT_ATOMS: atom_id res chain seq x y z
N MET A 1 -12.80 -0.40 3.19
CA MET A 1 -11.73 0.61 3.04
C MET A 1 -11.89 1.29 1.68
N LYS A 2 -11.47 2.56 1.56
CA LYS A 2 -11.44 3.29 0.29
C LYS A 2 -9.98 3.50 -0.12
N PHE A 3 -9.67 3.27 -1.39
CA PHE A 3 -8.33 3.41 -1.93
C PHE A 3 -8.29 4.45 -3.05
N GLU A 4 -7.23 5.23 -3.10
CA GLU A 4 -6.94 6.18 -4.17
C GLU A 4 -5.55 5.89 -4.74
N TYR A 5 -5.43 5.83 -6.06
CA TYR A 5 -4.13 5.65 -6.71
C TYR A 5 -4.19 6.11 -8.17
N ASP A 6 -3.01 6.36 -8.74
CA ASP A 6 -2.87 6.67 -10.17
C ASP A 6 -2.77 5.37 -10.99
N GLY A 7 -3.56 5.27 -12.06
CA GLY A 7 -3.62 4.07 -12.91
C GLY A 7 -2.30 3.74 -13.60
N ASN A 8 -1.54 4.74 -14.04
CA ASN A 8 -0.23 4.52 -14.66
C ASN A 8 0.78 4.01 -13.63
N LYS A 9 0.75 4.56 -12.41
CA LYS A 9 1.57 4.04 -11.31
C LYS A 9 1.22 2.58 -10.97
N SER A 10 -0.07 2.24 -10.98
CA SER A 10 -0.53 0.86 -10.76
C SER A 10 0.05 -0.11 -11.80
N LEU A 11 0.05 0.27 -13.08
CA LEU A 11 0.67 -0.51 -14.16
C LEU A 11 2.19 -0.65 -13.98
N ILE A 12 2.88 0.44 -13.66
CA ILE A 12 4.33 0.43 -13.37
C ILE A 12 4.64 -0.46 -12.16
N ASN A 13 3.80 -0.42 -11.13
CA ASN A 13 3.97 -1.25 -9.94
C ASN A 13 3.83 -2.74 -10.28
N LYS A 14 2.87 -3.09 -11.13
CA LYS A 14 2.68 -4.46 -11.62
C LYS A 14 3.90 -4.96 -12.38
N ASP A 15 4.45 -4.15 -13.27
CA ASP A 15 5.65 -4.48 -14.03
C ASP A 15 6.87 -4.69 -13.10
N LYS A 16 7.04 -3.82 -12.10
CA LYS A 16 8.18 -3.89 -11.17
C LYS A 16 8.07 -4.96 -10.08
N HIS A 17 6.87 -5.18 -9.55
CA HIS A 17 6.65 -5.93 -8.30
C HIS A 17 5.70 -7.12 -8.47
N GLY A 18 5.12 -7.31 -9.65
CA GLY A 18 4.26 -8.44 -9.98
C GLY A 18 2.80 -8.31 -9.50
N ILE A 19 2.44 -7.19 -8.87
CA ILE A 19 1.07 -6.88 -8.44
C ILE A 19 0.71 -5.42 -8.78
N ASP A 20 -0.49 -5.19 -9.29
CA ASP A 20 -1.06 -3.85 -9.43
C ASP A 20 -1.66 -3.38 -8.09
N PHE A 21 -2.12 -2.13 -8.04
CA PHE A 21 -2.76 -1.57 -6.85
C PHE A 21 -4.17 -2.08 -6.59
N VAL A 22 -4.76 -2.87 -7.49
CA VAL A 22 -6.00 -3.60 -7.19
C VAL A 22 -5.64 -4.85 -6.38
N ASP A 23 -4.67 -5.61 -6.86
CA ASP A 23 -4.12 -6.78 -6.14
C ASP A 23 -3.53 -6.38 -4.78
N ALA A 24 -2.79 -5.27 -4.70
CA ALA A 24 -2.15 -4.80 -3.48
C ALA A 24 -3.12 -4.41 -2.36
N GLN A 25 -4.41 -4.20 -2.65
CA GLN A 25 -5.41 -3.94 -1.59
C GLN A 25 -5.62 -5.16 -0.69
N ASN A 26 -5.32 -6.37 -1.19
CA ASN A 26 -5.40 -7.59 -0.38
C ASN A 26 -4.38 -7.60 0.76
N LEU A 27 -3.33 -6.78 0.70
CA LEU A 27 -2.37 -6.63 1.79
C LEU A 27 -3.03 -6.15 3.09
N TRP A 28 -4.13 -5.40 3.00
CA TRP A 28 -4.93 -4.94 4.16
C TRP A 28 -5.89 -5.99 4.71
N GLN A 29 -6.01 -7.15 4.05
CA GLN A 29 -6.86 -8.26 4.50
C GLN A 29 -6.06 -9.31 5.29
N ASP A 30 -4.74 -9.18 5.35
CA ASP A 30 -3.89 -10.02 6.18
C ASP A 30 -4.06 -9.60 7.66
N GLU A 31 -4.61 -10.50 8.47
CA GLU A 31 -4.88 -10.26 9.90
C GLU A 31 -3.60 -10.06 10.71
N ASP A 32 -2.48 -10.62 10.24
CA ASP A 32 -1.16 -10.50 10.86
C ASP A 32 -0.37 -9.30 10.32
N ALA A 33 -0.98 -8.45 9.47
CA ALA A 33 -0.30 -7.33 8.87
C ALA A 33 0.10 -6.26 9.89
N LEU A 34 1.31 -5.73 9.71
CA LEU A 34 1.88 -4.70 10.57
C LEU A 34 1.88 -3.35 9.86
N ILE A 35 1.30 -2.33 10.48
CA ILE A 35 1.38 -0.94 10.03
C ILE A 35 2.32 -0.17 10.95
N VAL A 36 3.35 0.45 10.37
CA VAL A 36 4.29 1.33 11.10
C VAL A 36 4.41 2.69 10.43
N PRO A 37 4.63 3.78 11.18
CA PRO A 37 5.06 5.05 10.60
C PRO A 37 6.41 4.85 9.90
N ALA A 38 6.51 5.27 8.64
CA ALA A 38 7.71 5.07 7.82
C ALA A 38 8.49 6.38 7.61
N SER A 39 7.79 7.47 7.31
CA SER A 39 8.40 8.79 7.12
C SER A 39 7.35 9.90 7.21
N ILE A 40 7.79 11.13 7.48
CA ILE A 40 6.98 12.33 7.37
C ILE A 40 7.58 13.16 6.24
N ILE A 41 6.77 13.49 5.23
CA ILE A 41 7.19 14.34 4.11
C ILE A 41 6.26 15.55 4.08
N GLY A 42 6.80 16.72 4.42
CA GLY A 42 5.99 17.92 4.67
C GLY A 42 5.10 17.71 5.89
N GLU A 43 3.79 17.89 5.72
CA GLU A 43 2.78 17.68 6.77
C GLU A 43 2.14 16.28 6.72
N GLU A 44 2.58 15.41 5.80
CA GLU A 44 1.96 14.11 5.57
C GLU A 44 2.77 12.97 6.17
N THR A 45 2.10 12.18 7.01
CA THR A 45 2.66 10.93 7.53
C THR A 45 2.46 9.81 6.52
N ARG A 46 3.57 9.18 6.13
CA ARG A 46 3.58 7.94 5.36
C ARG A 46 3.72 6.76 6.30
N TYR A 47 2.96 5.73 6.00
CA TYR A 47 2.97 4.46 6.70
C TYR A 47 3.55 3.38 5.79
N ALA A 48 4.17 2.38 6.40
CA ALA A 48 4.51 1.12 5.77
C ALA A 48 3.59 0.04 6.32
N LEU A 49 2.85 -0.63 5.43
CA LEU A 49 2.15 -1.86 5.71
C LEU A 49 3.05 -3.03 5.30
N ILE A 50 3.35 -3.92 6.23
CA ILE A 50 4.10 -5.15 6.00
C ILE A 50 3.12 -6.31 6.14
N SER A 51 2.99 -7.15 5.11
CA SER A 51 2.01 -8.25 5.06
C SER A 51 2.48 -9.37 4.15
N ILE A 52 1.88 -10.55 4.32
CA ILE A 52 2.09 -11.71 3.44
C ILE A 52 0.94 -11.80 2.43
N PHE A 53 1.29 -11.87 1.15
CA PHE A 53 0.33 -12.13 0.08
C PHE A 53 0.97 -13.00 -1.00
N LYS A 54 0.22 -13.99 -1.52
CA LYS A 54 0.71 -14.95 -2.53
C LYS A 54 2.08 -15.55 -2.15
N ASN A 55 2.25 -15.97 -0.89
CA ASN A 55 3.50 -16.55 -0.34
C ASN A 55 4.73 -15.62 -0.38
N LYS A 56 4.54 -14.31 -0.47
CA LYS A 56 5.63 -13.31 -0.44
C LYS A 56 5.34 -12.24 0.60
N CYS A 57 6.40 -11.74 1.23
CA CYS A 57 6.32 -10.56 2.08
C CYS A 57 6.34 -9.31 1.20
N TYR A 58 5.33 -8.48 1.34
CA TYR A 58 5.19 -7.20 0.66
C TYR A 58 5.27 -6.06 1.66
N THR A 59 5.79 -4.93 1.20
CA THR A 59 5.71 -3.65 1.92
C THR A 59 4.99 -2.64 1.03
N ALA A 60 3.84 -2.14 1.48
CA ALA A 60 3.12 -1.06 0.81
C ALA A 60 3.36 0.25 1.56
N ILE A 61 3.77 1.28 0.82
CA ILE A 61 3.91 2.64 1.35
C ILE A 61 2.63 3.40 1.02
N PHE A 62 1.97 3.95 2.04
CA PHE A 62 0.70 4.65 1.85
C PHE A 62 0.58 5.88 2.73
N THR A 63 -0.37 6.74 2.38
CA THR A 63 -0.83 7.85 3.23
C THR A 63 -2.32 7.71 3.51
N LEU A 64 -2.78 8.22 4.65
CA LEU A 64 -4.21 8.28 4.99
C LEU A 64 -4.66 9.74 4.91
N ARG A 65 -5.63 10.03 4.03
CA ARG A 65 -6.25 11.37 3.91
C ARG A 65 -7.76 11.21 3.80
N ASP A 66 -8.52 11.91 4.64
CA ASP A 66 -10.00 11.86 4.63
C ASP A 66 -10.55 10.41 4.60
N ASP A 67 -9.98 9.53 5.43
CA ASP A 67 -10.28 8.09 5.50
C ASP A 67 -10.04 7.28 4.21
N MET A 68 -9.26 7.83 3.26
CA MET A 68 -8.79 7.13 2.05
C MET A 68 -7.32 6.74 2.15
N TYR A 69 -7.04 5.49 1.80
CA TYR A 69 -5.70 4.93 1.68
C TYR A 69 -5.16 5.27 0.29
N ARG A 70 -4.15 6.14 0.22
CA ARG A 70 -3.49 6.47 -1.04
C ARG A 70 -2.23 5.62 -1.21
N ILE A 71 -2.23 4.80 -2.26
CA ILE A 71 -1.17 3.82 -2.60
C ILE A 71 -0.52 4.12 -3.95
#